data_AF-A0A9P7X669-F1
#
_entry.id   AF-A0A9P7X669-F1
#
_cell.length_a   1.000
_cell.length_b   1.000
_cell.length_c   1.000
_cell.angle_alpha   90.00
_cell.angle_beta   90.00
_cell.angle_gamma   90.00
#
_symmetry.space_group_name_H-M   'P 1'
#
loop_
_entity.id
_entity.type
_entity.pdbx_description
1 polymer ?
#
loop_
_entity_poly.entity_id
_entity_poly.type
_entity_poly.pdbx_seq_one_letter_code
_entity_poly.pdbx_strand_id
1 'polypeptide(L)'
;MCLSLMVILPVKIQTTTASCGIADCGVDLGPNCPAALKGPYDSTGFPVGCKSDCLVDPNPTNSPSCCSGQYSTPATCPSSGVPNYSYFKNNCPNSYVYAYDESSGTALWTYSSAAEPNYRLQHLSSLPQTPSFSALERLPSGEIK
;
A
#
# COMPACT_ATOMS: atom_id res chain seq x y z
N MET A 1 -2.06 2.19 -13.15
CA MET A 1 -1.35 2.73 -11.98
C MET A 1 -0.87 1.54 -11.16
N CYS A 2 0.27 0.95 -11.51
CA CYS A 2 0.88 -0.03 -10.61
C CYS A 2 1.27 0.72 -9.35
N LEU A 3 0.88 0.20 -8.19
CA LEU A 3 1.27 0.66 -6.87
C LEU A 3 2.79 0.41 -6.71
N SER A 4 3.61 1.13 -7.47
CA SER A 4 5.05 0.87 -7.67
C SER A 4 5.91 1.28 -6.48
N LEU A 5 5.30 1.66 -5.37
CA LEU A 5 5.99 1.96 -4.12
C LEU A 5 5.27 1.21 -3.00
N MET A 6 5.68 -0.04 -2.76
CA MET A 6 5.44 -0.64 -1.44
C MET A 6 6.32 0.13 -0.46
N VAL A 7 5.63 0.99 0.30
CA VAL A 7 6.23 1.93 1.24
C VAL A 7 6.77 1.15 2.42
N ILE A 8 8.00 1.48 2.81
CA ILE A 8 8.75 0.83 3.88
C ILE A 8 8.45 1.51 5.22
N LEU A 9 8.06 2.78 5.12
CA LEU A 9 7.73 3.60 6.25
C LEU A 9 6.26 3.43 6.58
N PRO A 10 5.95 3.12 7.85
CA PRO A 10 4.57 2.99 8.24
C PRO A 10 3.85 4.34 8.07
N VAL A 11 2.70 4.30 7.43
CA VAL A 11 1.90 5.46 7.05
C VAL A 11 0.46 5.20 7.48
N LYS A 12 -0.22 6.28 7.87
CA LYS A 12 -1.62 6.27 8.22
C LYS A 12 -2.34 7.43 7.54
N ILE A 13 -3.47 7.13 6.93
CA ILE A 13 -4.39 8.10 6.34
C ILE A 13 -5.75 7.96 7.04
N GLN A 14 -6.26 9.07 7.55
CA GLN A 14 -7.55 9.11 8.23
C GLN A 14 -8.30 10.40 7.93
N THR A 15 -9.63 10.35 8.01
CA THR A 15 -10.48 11.54 7.98
C THR A 15 -10.43 12.28 9.32
N THR A 16 -10.56 13.61 9.27
CA THR A 16 -10.60 14.46 10.49
C THR A 16 -11.99 14.90 10.89
N THR A 17 -12.95 14.69 10.00
CA THR A 17 -14.28 15.33 10.00
C THR A 17 -15.41 14.32 9.97
N ALA A 18 -15.11 13.06 9.65
CA ALA A 18 -16.03 11.93 9.66
C ALA A 18 -15.36 10.72 10.33
N SER A 19 -16.14 9.86 10.99
CA SER A 19 -15.69 8.56 11.49
C SER A 19 -15.68 7.55 10.33
N CYS A 20 -14.66 7.62 9.48
CA CYS A 20 -14.43 6.63 8.42
C CYS A 20 -13.38 5.61 8.88
N GLY A 21 -13.26 4.51 8.13
CA GLY A 21 -12.15 3.59 8.31
C GLY A 21 -10.80 4.27 8.08
N ILE A 22 -9.76 3.68 8.65
CA ILE A 22 -8.38 4.18 8.60
C ILE A 22 -7.64 3.33 7.57
N ALA A 23 -7.03 3.95 6.56
CA ALA A 23 -6.09 3.26 5.69
C ALA A 23 -4.70 3.38 6.29
N ASP A 24 -4.08 2.26 6.63
CA ASP A 24 -2.76 2.26 7.25
C ASP A 24 -1.96 0.99 7.02
N CYS A 25 -0.65 1.17 7.12
CA CYS A 25 0.33 0.10 7.25
C CYS A 25 1.23 0.53 8.42
N GLY A 26 0.91 0.05 9.63
CA GLY A 26 1.52 0.52 10.87
C GLY A 26 2.89 -0.07 11.22
N VAL A 27 3.43 -0.96 10.38
CA VAL A 27 4.65 -1.71 10.65
C VAL A 27 5.75 -1.39 9.65
N ASP A 28 7.00 -1.48 10.10
CA ASP A 28 8.17 -1.51 9.22
C ASP A 28 8.30 -2.91 8.62
N LEU A 29 8.15 -3.01 7.30
CA LEU A 29 8.25 -4.26 6.55
C LEU A 29 9.72 -4.68 6.31
N GLY A 30 10.68 -3.78 6.46
CA GLY A 30 12.10 -4.01 6.18
C GLY A 30 12.69 -5.22 6.92
N PRO A 31 12.59 -5.33 8.26
CA PRO A 31 13.21 -6.40 9.03
C PRO A 31 12.80 -7.81 8.61
N ASN A 32 11.53 -8.00 8.25
CA ASN A 32 10.96 -9.31 7.91
C ASN A 32 10.67 -9.47 6.41
N CYS A 33 11.18 -8.57 5.57
CA CYS A 33 10.96 -8.61 4.13
C CYS A 33 11.50 -9.93 3.53
N PRO A 34 10.70 -10.66 2.72
CA PRO A 34 11.15 -11.85 2.01
C PRO A 34 12.44 -11.58 1.23
N ALA A 35 13.38 -12.53 1.24
CA ALA A 35 14.72 -12.31 0.69
C ALA A 35 14.73 -11.85 -0.77
N ALA A 36 13.84 -12.40 -1.60
CA ALA A 36 13.69 -12.03 -3.01
C ALA A 36 13.15 -10.61 -3.24
N LEU A 37 12.50 -10.04 -2.22
CA LEU A 37 11.87 -8.73 -2.27
C LEU A 37 12.72 -7.63 -1.61
N LYS A 38 13.82 -7.99 -0.95
CA LYS A 38 14.67 -7.00 -0.28
C LYS A 38 15.23 -5.99 -1.28
N GLY A 39 15.14 -4.73 -0.91
CA GLY A 39 15.69 -3.61 -1.65
C GLY A 39 14.69 -2.46 -1.84
N PRO A 40 15.14 -1.32 -2.41
CA PRO A 40 16.49 -1.04 -2.89
C PRO A 40 17.54 -1.06 -1.77
N TYR A 41 18.82 -1.16 -2.15
CA TYR A 41 19.94 -1.14 -1.21
C TYR A 41 20.60 0.23 -1.23
N ASP A 42 21.03 0.71 -0.07
CA ASP A 42 21.85 1.92 0.02
C ASP A 42 23.32 1.66 -0.34
N SER A 43 24.16 2.70 -0.23
CA SER A 43 25.59 2.61 -0.51
C SER A 43 26.38 1.69 0.43
N THR A 44 25.79 1.30 1.57
CA THR A 44 26.39 0.36 2.54
C THR A 44 25.97 -1.08 2.30
N GLY A 45 25.05 -1.32 1.35
CA GLY A 45 24.46 -2.63 1.10
C GLY A 45 23.33 -2.97 2.07
N PHE A 46 22.79 -2.00 2.81
CA PHE A 46 21.64 -2.21 3.68
C PHE A 46 20.34 -2.12 2.85
N PRO A 47 19.40 -3.09 2.98
CA PRO A 47 18.11 -3.02 2.30
C PRO A 47 17.28 -1.93 2.95
N VAL A 48 17.15 -0.79 2.28
CA VAL A 48 16.28 0.31 2.74
C VAL A 48 14.83 0.06 2.41
N GLY A 49 14.46 -1.10 1.82
CA GLY A 49 13.07 -1.41 1.61
C GLY A 49 12.66 -2.84 1.27
N CYS A 50 11.36 -2.98 1.02
CA CYS A 50 10.72 -4.21 0.58
C CYS A 50 9.92 -3.95 -0.70
N LYS A 51 10.40 -4.52 -1.80
CA LYS A 51 9.80 -4.42 -3.13
C LYS A 51 8.51 -5.22 -3.20
N SER A 52 7.59 -4.80 -4.05
CA SER A 52 6.45 -5.63 -4.42
C SER A 52 6.87 -6.77 -5.36
N ASP A 53 6.08 -7.84 -5.40
CA ASP A 53 6.30 -8.96 -6.31
C ASP A 53 6.27 -8.50 -7.78
N CYS A 54 5.41 -7.53 -8.11
CA CYS A 54 5.40 -6.93 -9.46
C CYS A 54 6.74 -6.27 -9.82
N LEU A 55 7.40 -5.62 -8.86
CA LEU A 55 8.63 -4.88 -9.14
C LEU A 55 9.83 -5.81 -9.41
N VAL A 56 9.79 -7.03 -8.90
CA VAL A 56 10.81 -8.05 -9.14
C VAL A 56 10.40 -9.08 -10.19
N ASP A 57 9.19 -8.96 -10.73
CA ASP A 57 8.68 -9.89 -11.73
C ASP A 57 9.48 -9.75 -13.04
N PRO A 58 9.97 -10.86 -13.63
CA PRO A 58 10.74 -10.82 -14.86
C PRO A 58 9.91 -10.44 -16.09
N ASN A 59 8.57 -10.54 -16.04
CA ASN A 59 7.67 -10.17 -17.13
C ASN A 59 6.47 -9.34 -16.62
N PRO A 60 6.69 -8.07 -16.23
CA PRO A 60 5.65 -7.25 -15.64
C PRO A 60 4.52 -6.90 -16.61
N THR A 61 4.68 -7.14 -17.92
CA THR A 61 3.63 -6.85 -18.93
C THR A 61 2.57 -7.94 -19.05
N ASN A 62 2.85 -9.15 -18.54
CA ASN A 62 1.90 -10.26 -18.51
C ASN A 62 2.17 -11.15 -17.29
N SER A 63 1.81 -10.65 -16.10
CA SER A 63 2.12 -11.31 -14.83
C SER A 63 0.95 -11.23 -13.84
N PRO A 64 0.71 -12.30 -13.04
CA PRO A 64 -0.22 -12.23 -11.92
C PRO A 64 0.28 -11.29 -10.81
N SER A 65 1.59 -11.15 -10.60
CA SER A 65 2.16 -10.23 -9.61
C SER A 65 1.82 -8.76 -9.92
N CYS A 66 1.71 -8.43 -11.21
CA CYS A 66 1.39 -7.10 -11.71
C CYS A 66 -0.07 -6.90 -12.14
N CYS A 67 -0.87 -7.98 -12.14
CA CYS A 67 -2.20 -8.02 -12.75
C CYS A 67 -2.23 -7.37 -14.16
N SER A 68 -1.35 -7.86 -15.03
CA SER A 68 -1.15 -7.32 -16.38
C SER A 68 -1.36 -8.38 -17.46
N GLY A 69 -1.56 -7.95 -18.71
CA GLY A 69 -1.78 -8.84 -19.85
C GLY A 69 -3.02 -9.72 -19.67
N GLN A 70 -2.84 -11.04 -19.63
CA GLN A 70 -3.90 -12.02 -19.40
C GLN A 70 -4.45 -11.99 -17.97
N TYR A 71 -3.75 -11.33 -17.04
CA TYR A 71 -4.15 -11.14 -15.64
C TYR A 71 -4.75 -9.73 -15.42
N SER A 72 -5.21 -9.04 -16.46
CA SER A 72 -5.66 -7.63 -16.40
C SER A 72 -7.07 -7.39 -15.86
N THR A 73 -7.68 -8.41 -15.26
CA THR A 73 -9.00 -8.29 -14.59
C THR A 73 -8.97 -8.97 -13.22
N PRO A 74 -9.85 -8.57 -12.27
CA PRO A 74 -9.94 -9.23 -10.95
C PRO A 74 -10.21 -10.73 -11.04
N ALA A 75 -11.06 -11.16 -11.98
CA ALA A 75 -11.36 -12.58 -12.19
C ALA A 75 -10.15 -13.39 -12.66
N THR A 76 -9.27 -12.75 -13.44
CA THR A 76 -8.04 -13.37 -13.96
C THR A 76 -6.82 -13.19 -13.07
N CYS A 77 -6.86 -12.27 -12.08
CA CYS A 77 -5.78 -12.00 -11.14
C CYS A 77 -6.26 -12.14 -9.69
N PRO A 78 -6.59 -13.37 -9.25
CA PRO A 78 -6.95 -13.59 -7.86
C PRO A 78 -5.74 -13.39 -6.95
N SER A 79 -5.97 -12.93 -5.71
CA SER A 79 -4.92 -12.76 -4.71
C SER A 79 -4.12 -14.04 -4.44
N SER A 80 -4.71 -15.23 -4.63
CA SER A 80 -4.03 -16.52 -4.53
C SER A 80 -2.93 -16.74 -5.57
N GLY A 81 -2.95 -16.00 -6.67
CA GLY A 81 -1.93 -16.04 -7.73
C GLY A 81 -0.81 -15.02 -7.53
N VAL A 82 -0.97 -14.08 -6.59
CA VAL A 82 0.04 -13.04 -6.29
C VAL A 82 1.00 -13.60 -5.25
N PRO A 83 2.30 -13.74 -5.55
CA PRO A 83 3.27 -14.18 -4.55
C PRO A 83 3.30 -13.21 -3.37
N ASN A 84 3.60 -13.70 -2.17
CA ASN A 84 3.71 -12.90 -0.94
C ASN A 84 2.51 -12.00 -0.56
N TYR A 85 1.34 -12.12 -1.22
CA TYR A 85 0.11 -11.39 -0.84
C TYR A 85 -0.19 -11.51 0.65
N SER A 86 -0.14 -12.74 1.19
CA SER A 86 -0.38 -13.01 2.60
C SER A 86 0.63 -12.35 3.53
N TYR A 87 1.91 -12.27 3.14
CA TYR A 87 2.93 -11.57 3.92
C TYR A 87 2.56 -10.09 4.07
N PHE A 88 2.29 -9.41 2.96
CA PHE A 88 1.95 -7.98 3.02
C PHE A 88 0.62 -7.74 3.71
N LYS A 89 -0.42 -8.53 3.39
CA LYS A 89 -1.76 -8.32 3.94
C LYS A 89 -1.84 -8.62 5.43
N ASN A 90 -1.12 -9.62 5.92
CA ASN A 90 -1.09 -9.94 7.35
C ASN A 90 -0.40 -8.84 8.17
N ASN A 91 0.61 -8.19 7.59
CA ASN A 91 1.34 -7.10 8.23
C ASN A 91 0.60 -5.75 8.10
N CYS A 92 -0.07 -5.52 6.97
CA CYS A 92 -0.78 -4.29 6.65
C CYS A 92 -2.20 -4.58 6.15
N PRO A 93 -3.12 -4.97 7.05
CA PRO A 93 -4.47 -5.40 6.68
C PRO A 93 -5.31 -4.27 6.08
N ASN A 94 -5.06 -3.02 6.49
CA ASN A 94 -5.81 -1.84 6.08
C ASN A 94 -5.18 -1.09 4.90
N SER A 95 -4.26 -1.72 4.18
CA SER A 95 -3.65 -1.14 2.97
C SER A 95 -3.94 -2.00 1.75
N TYR A 96 -3.83 -1.37 0.59
CA TYR A 96 -3.61 -2.10 -0.64
C TYR A 96 -2.26 -2.79 -0.61
N VAL A 97 -2.24 -4.08 -0.93
CA VAL A 97 -1.00 -4.84 -1.12
C VAL A 97 -0.93 -5.56 -2.47
N TYR A 98 -1.98 -5.45 -3.28
CA TYR A 98 -2.00 -5.85 -4.69
C TYR A 98 -3.03 -5.01 -5.47
N ALA A 99 -3.11 -5.21 -6.80
CA ALA A 99 -3.87 -4.33 -7.68
C ALA A 99 -5.40 -4.38 -7.53
N TYR A 100 -5.97 -5.50 -7.05
CA TYR A 100 -7.43 -5.67 -6.91
C TYR A 100 -7.87 -5.95 -5.46
N ASP A 101 -7.16 -5.34 -4.50
CA ASP A 101 -7.33 -5.62 -3.06
C ASP A 101 -8.63 -5.10 -2.45
N GLU A 102 -9.50 -4.48 -3.24
CA GLU A 102 -10.86 -4.10 -2.84
C GLU A 102 -11.65 -5.30 -2.28
N SER A 103 -11.41 -6.51 -2.82
CA SER A 103 -12.07 -7.73 -2.36
C SER A 103 -11.73 -8.12 -0.93
N SER A 104 -10.66 -7.54 -0.34
CA SER A 104 -10.33 -7.74 1.08
C SER A 104 -11.31 -7.03 2.03
N GLY A 105 -12.03 -6.02 1.55
CA GLY A 105 -12.94 -5.20 2.34
C GLY A 105 -12.26 -4.24 3.33
N THR A 106 -10.93 -4.21 3.37
CA THR A 106 -10.15 -3.39 4.31
C THR A 106 -9.13 -2.48 3.62
N ALA A 107 -8.87 -2.67 2.33
CA ALA A 107 -7.92 -1.86 1.57
C ALA A 107 -8.48 -0.48 1.15
N LEU A 108 -9.80 -0.36 1.01
CA LEU A 108 -10.46 0.84 0.51
C LEU A 108 -11.59 1.26 1.45
N TRP A 109 -11.52 2.51 1.92
CA TRP A 109 -12.61 3.11 2.69
C TRP A 109 -13.33 4.16 1.85
N THR A 110 -14.59 3.89 1.53
CA THR A 110 -15.47 4.82 0.81
C THR A 110 -16.38 5.56 1.77
N TYR A 111 -16.68 6.82 1.48
CA TYR A 111 -17.64 7.61 2.25
C TYR A 111 -18.42 8.55 1.30
N SER A 112 -19.51 9.15 1.79
CA SER A 112 -20.32 10.05 0.96
C SER A 112 -19.58 11.36 0.67
N SER A 113 -19.52 11.77 -0.60
CA SER A 113 -18.92 13.05 -0.99
C SER A 113 -19.57 14.26 -0.31
N ALA A 114 -20.85 14.17 0.05
CA ALA A 114 -21.58 15.18 0.83
C ALA A 114 -21.01 15.42 2.23
N ALA A 115 -20.16 14.52 2.75
CA ALA A 115 -19.49 14.68 4.04
C ALA A 115 -18.27 15.63 3.97
N GLU A 116 -17.83 16.01 2.76
CA GLU A 116 -16.70 16.93 2.53
C GLU A 116 -15.49 16.65 3.45
N PRO A 117 -14.99 15.41 3.55
CA PRO A 117 -14.02 15.14 4.59
C PRO A 117 -12.65 15.67 4.23
N ASN A 118 -11.99 16.16 5.28
CA ASN A 118 -10.59 16.48 5.27
C ASN A 118 -9.77 15.25 5.69
N TYR A 119 -8.62 15.07 5.06
CA TYR A 119 -7.72 13.94 5.33
C TYR A 119 -6.44 14.39 6.02
N ARG A 120 -5.84 13.46 6.77
CA ARG A 120 -4.50 13.60 7.34
C ARG A 120 -3.68 12.39 6.97
N LEU A 121 -2.50 12.64 6.39
CA LEU A 121 -1.44 11.65 6.27
C LEU A 121 -0.45 11.83 7.42
N GLN A 122 -0.06 10.72 8.04
CA GLN A 122 0.90 10.67 9.11
C GLN A 122 1.94 9.58 8.84
N HIS A 123 3.22 9.95 8.88
CA HIS A 123 4.31 8.99 8.98
C HIS A 123 4.42 8.49 10.43
N LEU A 124 4.47 7.18 10.61
CA LEU A 124 4.47 6.52 11.92
C LEU A 124 5.89 6.17 12.41
N SER A 125 6.92 6.46 11.61
CA SER A 125 8.33 6.22 11.93
C SER A 125 8.98 7.31 12.81
N SER A 126 8.25 8.36 13.23
CA SER A 126 8.78 9.45 14.07
C SER A 126 8.41 9.29 15.56
N LEU A 127 9.34 8.79 16.37
CA LEU A 127 9.47 9.23 17.77
C LEU A 127 10.22 10.59 17.80
N PRO A 128 10.01 11.42 18.84
CA PRO A 128 9.39 12.74 18.71
C PRO A 128 10.21 13.72 17.85
N GLN A 129 9.89 13.82 16.57
CA GLN A 129 10.19 15.03 15.80
C GLN A 129 8.86 15.49 15.21
N THR A 130 8.58 16.75 15.47
CA THR A 130 7.43 17.55 15.04
C THR A 130 6.69 16.96 13.83
N PRO A 131 5.36 16.76 13.90
CA PRO A 131 4.59 16.33 12.74
C PRO A 131 4.79 17.34 11.62
N SER A 132 5.55 16.98 10.59
CA SER A 132 5.58 17.74 9.34
C SER A 132 4.23 17.47 8.67
N PHE A 133 3.33 18.43 8.84
CA PHE A 133 2.02 18.44 8.22
C PHE A 133 2.18 18.65 6.72
N SER A 134 2.25 17.57 5.95
CA SER A 134 1.99 17.63 4.53
C SER A 134 0.47 17.55 4.36
N ALA A 135 -0.18 18.71 4.22
CA ALA A 135 -1.55 18.76 3.73
C ALA A 135 -1.55 18.19 2.32
N LEU A 136 -2.01 16.95 2.16
CA LEU A 136 -2.15 16.36 0.84
C LEU A 136 -3.34 16.99 0.13
N GLU A 137 -3.09 17.33 -1.12
CA GLU A 137 -4.04 17.88 -2.07
C GLU A 137 -5.32 17.02 -2.11
N ARG A 138 -6.47 17.69 -2.29
CA ARG A 138 -7.79 17.06 -2.45
C ARG A 138 -7.70 15.84 -3.38
N LEU A 139 -7.77 14.63 -2.82
CA LEU A 139 -8.08 13.45 -3.63
C LEU A 139 -9.49 13.66 -4.19
N PRO A 140 -9.67 13.73 -5.52
CA PRO A 140 -11.00 13.84 -6.08
C PRO A 140 -11.69 12.51 -5.84
N SER A 141 -12.85 12.55 -5.18
CA SER A 141 -13.81 11.44 -5.01
C SER A 141 -13.56 10.54 -3.79
N GLY A 142 -14.17 10.87 -2.65
CA GLY A 142 -14.87 9.90 -1.80
C GLY A 142 -14.12 8.68 -1.21
N GLU A 143 -12.80 8.57 -1.38
CA GLU A 143 -12.05 7.32 -1.18
C GLU A 143 -10.76 7.57 -0.38
N ILE A 144 -10.37 6.60 0.45
CA ILE A 144 -9.06 6.55 1.14
C ILE A 144 -8.38 5.26 0.74
N LYS A 145 -7.15 5.37 0.20
CA LYS A 145 -6.32 4.26 -0.30
C LYS A 145 -4.94 4.32 0.31
#